data_AF-T0YCK5-F1
#
_entry.id   AF-T0YCK5-F1
#
_cell.length_a   1.000
_cell.length_b   1.000
_cell.length_c   1.000
_cell.angle_alpha   90.00
_cell.angle_beta   90.00
_cell.angle_gamma   90.00
#
_symmetry.space_group_name_H-M   'P 1'
#
loop_
_entity.id
_entity.type
_entity.pdbx_description
1 polymer ?
#
loop_
_entity_poly.entity_id
_entity_poly.type
_entity_poly.pdbx_seq_one_letter_code
_entity_poly.pdbx_strand_id
1 'polypeptide(L)'
;TTIYTYNAAGELTSTTTPPTYASPSGITTSYTYDPDGNITSVTTPAGTTTYVYNADGERTSVTNGAGTSQAATTSYSYDSLGNVSQTTNPQGDITTYGYQNPAYPSLQTSVTDPLDRTTSYTYNSNGEMANKATPISQQSFFYNPAGQLVQSSTMSSSTSVPKIPTELLVGDMGGSQVTPVNLQSSSPTPGPPIQVGQDPVDIIVSSDGRTAYVANNGQGGGSTVSIVNTQTNQVTGTIDIGTSTAPGGLALALSPNGENLYVGDTHNATVSVVSTTTDTVVATI
;
A
#
# COMPACT_ATOMS: atom_id res chain seq x y z
N THR A 1 23.71 -22.47 43.83
CA THR A 1 22.37 -23.07 43.83
C THR A 1 21.36 -21.99 43.53
N THR A 2 20.39 -22.26 42.64
CA THR A 2 19.27 -21.34 42.40
C THR A 2 18.18 -21.59 43.44
N ILE A 3 17.62 -20.51 44.00
CA ILE A 3 16.54 -20.56 45.01
C ILE A 3 15.23 -20.19 44.33
N TYR A 4 14.18 -20.97 44.58
CA TYR A 4 12.81 -20.71 44.13
C TYR A 4 11.91 -20.51 45.34
N THR A 5 11.03 -19.52 45.28
CA THR A 5 10.03 -19.25 46.33
C THR A 5 8.64 -19.28 45.72
N TYR A 6 7.66 -19.74 46.49
CA TYR A 6 6.29 -19.90 46.03
C TYR A 6 5.31 -19.29 47.05
N ASN A 7 4.17 -18.82 46.58
CA ASN A 7 3.06 -18.40 47.45
C ASN A 7 2.25 -19.63 47.94
N ALA A 8 1.20 -19.38 48.72
CA ALA A 8 0.33 -20.43 49.26
C ALA A 8 -0.48 -21.18 48.19
N ALA A 9 -0.68 -20.59 47.02
CA ALA A 9 -1.31 -21.24 45.86
C ALA A 9 -0.32 -22.09 45.04
N GLY A 10 0.96 -22.11 45.41
CA GLY A 10 2.01 -22.86 44.70
C GLY A 10 2.58 -22.12 43.49
N GLU A 11 2.29 -20.84 43.32
CA GLU A 11 2.78 -20.01 42.21
C GLU A 11 4.16 -19.43 42.53
N LEU A 12 5.05 -19.39 41.54
CA LEU A 12 6.45 -18.97 41.70
C LEU A 12 6.56 -17.46 41.98
N THR A 13 6.91 -17.05 43.19
CA THR A 13 7.02 -15.63 43.56
C THR A 13 8.40 -15.03 43.32
N SER A 14 9.46 -15.83 43.34
CA SER A 14 10.80 -15.36 42.94
C SER A 14 11.78 -16.49 42.60
N THR A 15 12.73 -16.17 41.73
CA THR A 15 13.91 -16.98 41.42
C THR A 15 15.16 -16.17 41.72
N THR A 16 16.08 -16.70 42.52
CA THR A 16 17.37 -16.07 42.86
C THR A 16 18.53 -16.96 42.42
N THR A 17 19.35 -16.47 41.50
CA THR A 17 20.60 -17.14 41.09
C THR A 17 21.70 -16.90 42.13
N PRO A 18 22.68 -17.80 42.25
CA PRO A 18 23.79 -17.59 43.17
C PRO A 18 24.63 -16.37 42.76
N PRO A 19 25.34 -15.75 43.72
CA PRO A 19 26.33 -14.73 43.44
C PRO A 19 27.34 -15.14 42.36
N THR A 20 27.69 -14.19 41.50
CA THR A 20 28.81 -14.32 40.55
C THR A 20 29.72 -13.11 40.69
N TYR A 21 30.92 -13.12 40.09
CA TYR A 21 31.79 -11.94 40.06
C TYR A 21 31.10 -10.71 39.44
N ALA A 22 30.25 -10.92 38.43
CA ALA A 22 29.47 -9.86 37.80
C ALA A 22 28.23 -9.44 38.61
N SER A 23 27.79 -10.24 39.57
CA SER A 23 26.59 -9.98 40.39
C SER A 23 26.81 -10.53 41.81
N PRO A 24 27.50 -9.78 42.69
CA PRO A 24 27.91 -10.28 44.01
C PRO A 24 26.76 -10.62 44.96
N SER A 25 25.55 -10.09 44.70
CA SER A 25 24.34 -10.38 45.47
C SER A 25 23.47 -11.47 44.85
N GLY A 26 23.89 -12.06 43.73
CA GLY A 26 23.03 -12.87 42.87
C GLY A 26 22.04 -12.01 42.07
N ILE A 27 21.24 -12.66 41.23
CA ILE A 27 20.18 -12.01 40.45
C ILE A 27 18.85 -12.55 40.94
N THR A 28 17.97 -11.66 41.41
CA THR A 28 16.60 -12.01 41.79
C THR A 28 15.63 -11.51 40.74
N THR A 29 14.72 -12.39 40.31
CA THR A 29 13.53 -12.03 39.55
C THR A 29 12.31 -12.37 40.39
N SER A 30 11.37 -11.42 40.54
CA SER A 30 10.16 -11.58 41.34
C SER A 30 8.90 -11.47 40.48
N TYR A 31 7.84 -12.16 40.89
CA TYR A 31 6.57 -12.27 40.18
C TYR A 31 5.40 -11.98 41.12
N THR A 32 4.36 -11.33 40.60
CA THR A 32 3.05 -11.21 41.27
C THR A 32 1.94 -11.72 40.36
N TYR A 33 0.84 -12.14 40.96
CA TYR A 33 -0.28 -12.79 40.28
C TYR A 33 -1.61 -12.12 40.66
N ASP A 34 -2.58 -12.14 39.77
CA ASP A 34 -3.99 -11.87 40.11
C ASP A 34 -4.67 -13.14 40.70
N PRO A 35 -5.93 -13.05 41.17
CA PRO A 35 -6.64 -14.22 41.73
C PRO A 35 -6.87 -15.37 40.75
N ASP A 36 -6.83 -15.11 39.45
CA ASP A 36 -7.01 -16.12 38.40
C ASP A 36 -5.67 -16.78 38.00
N GLY A 37 -4.57 -16.34 38.61
CA GLY A 37 -3.22 -16.87 38.42
C GLY A 37 -2.47 -16.26 37.24
N ASN A 38 -2.94 -15.15 36.69
CA ASN A 38 -2.21 -14.43 35.65
C ASN A 38 -1.12 -13.56 36.26
N ILE A 39 0.07 -13.56 35.65
CA ILE A 39 1.19 -12.73 36.11
C ILE A 39 0.85 -11.24 35.91
N THR A 40 0.80 -10.47 37.00
CA THR A 40 0.54 -9.02 37.01
C THR A 40 1.81 -8.17 37.09
N SER A 41 2.93 -8.73 37.54
CA SER A 41 4.22 -8.05 37.57
C SER A 41 5.38 -9.01 37.45
N VAL A 42 6.43 -8.60 36.74
CA VAL A 42 7.75 -9.21 36.74
C VAL A 42 8.77 -8.13 37.05
N THR A 43 9.51 -8.30 38.15
CA THR A 43 10.59 -7.40 38.54
C THR A 43 11.92 -8.11 38.36
N THR A 44 12.76 -7.57 37.47
CA THR A 44 14.15 -7.97 37.27
C THR A 44 15.08 -6.84 37.73
N PRO A 45 16.41 -7.06 37.82
CA PRO A 45 17.33 -5.96 38.06
C PRO A 45 17.34 -4.89 36.98
N ALA A 46 16.87 -5.21 35.76
CA ALA A 46 16.75 -4.25 34.67
C ALA A 46 15.50 -3.35 34.80
N GLY A 47 14.54 -3.73 35.64
CA GLY A 47 13.30 -2.99 35.86
C GLY A 47 12.09 -3.89 36.05
N THR A 48 10.94 -3.23 36.24
CA THR A 48 9.65 -3.88 36.44
C THR A 48 8.79 -3.77 35.19
N THR A 49 8.17 -4.86 34.79
CA THR A 49 7.10 -4.89 33.78
C THR A 49 5.81 -5.33 34.46
N THR A 50 4.72 -4.56 34.31
CA THR A 50 3.40 -4.89 34.84
C THR A 50 2.41 -5.21 33.73
N TYR A 51 1.40 -6.00 34.07
CA TYR A 51 0.37 -6.46 33.16
C TYR A 51 -1.02 -6.26 33.77
N VAL A 52 -1.99 -5.93 32.92
CA VAL A 52 -3.41 -5.84 33.30
C VAL A 52 -4.22 -6.74 32.39
N TYR A 53 -5.20 -7.44 32.94
CA TYR A 53 -6.07 -8.37 32.22
C TYR A 53 -7.55 -7.94 32.37
N ASN A 54 -8.37 -8.31 31.40
CA ASN A 54 -9.83 -8.24 31.52
C ASN A 54 -10.38 -9.50 32.21
N ALA A 55 -11.71 -9.56 32.35
CA ALA A 55 -12.40 -10.69 33.00
C ALA A 55 -12.28 -12.02 32.22
N ASP A 56 -11.96 -11.96 30.92
CA ASP A 56 -11.76 -13.14 30.07
C ASP A 56 -10.29 -13.64 30.11
N GLY A 57 -9.44 -13.03 30.94
CA GLY A 57 -8.02 -13.37 31.06
C GLY A 57 -7.15 -12.79 29.93
N GLU A 58 -7.68 -11.88 29.13
CA GLU A 58 -6.97 -11.26 28.02
C GLU A 58 -6.22 -10.02 28.50
N ARG A 59 -4.97 -9.88 28.05
CA ARG A 59 -4.08 -8.82 28.52
C ARG A 59 -4.42 -7.46 27.88
N THR A 60 -5.05 -6.57 28.62
CA THR A 60 -5.42 -5.23 28.17
C THR A 60 -4.27 -4.22 28.23
N SER A 61 -3.22 -4.48 29.00
CA SER A 61 -2.07 -3.56 29.10
C SER A 61 -0.76 -4.25 29.47
N VAL A 62 0.34 -3.72 28.96
CA VAL A 62 1.73 -3.99 29.38
C VAL A 62 2.42 -2.66 29.66
N THR A 63 2.98 -2.48 30.85
CA THR A 63 3.80 -1.31 31.19
C THR A 63 5.23 -1.74 31.49
N ASN A 64 6.18 -1.35 30.62
CA ASN A 64 7.61 -1.55 30.86
C ASN A 64 8.18 -0.40 31.69
N GLY A 65 9.12 -0.67 32.59
CA GLY A 65 9.70 0.35 33.47
C GLY A 65 8.69 0.90 34.48
N ALA A 66 7.72 0.08 34.90
CA ALA A 66 6.67 0.46 35.82
C ALA A 66 7.25 1.05 37.12
N GLY A 67 6.67 2.16 37.59
CA GLY A 67 7.15 2.90 38.76
C GLY A 67 8.34 3.84 38.48
N THR A 68 8.77 3.98 37.22
CA THR A 68 9.82 4.94 36.82
C THR A 68 9.27 6.06 35.95
N SER A 69 10.03 7.14 35.76
CA SER A 69 9.70 8.22 34.82
C SER A 69 9.75 7.80 33.34
N GLN A 70 10.31 6.63 33.03
CA GLN A 70 10.40 6.07 31.69
C GLN A 70 9.34 4.99 31.44
N ALA A 71 8.33 4.89 32.31
CA ALA A 71 7.27 3.90 32.17
C ALA A 71 6.58 4.04 30.81
N ALA A 72 6.54 2.95 30.05
CA ALA A 72 6.01 2.90 28.70
C ALA A 72 4.90 1.85 28.63
N THR A 73 3.66 2.33 28.42
CA THR A 73 2.46 1.48 28.43
C THR A 73 1.97 1.22 27.01
N THR A 74 1.73 -0.04 26.68
CA THR A 74 1.02 -0.46 25.46
C THR A 74 -0.30 -1.10 25.87
N SER A 75 -1.41 -0.64 25.28
CA SER A 75 -2.76 -1.13 25.59
C SER A 75 -3.35 -1.91 24.42
N TYR A 76 -4.23 -2.86 24.72
CA TYR A 76 -4.88 -3.75 23.75
C TYR A 76 -6.40 -3.76 23.96
N SER A 77 -7.14 -3.76 22.85
CA SER A 77 -8.57 -4.11 22.84
C SER A 77 -8.78 -5.38 22.03
N TYR A 78 -9.84 -6.11 22.36
CA TYR A 78 -10.16 -7.41 21.79
C TYR A 78 -11.54 -7.35 21.13
N ASP A 79 -11.75 -8.17 20.09
CA ASP A 79 -13.07 -8.45 19.55
C ASP A 79 -13.79 -9.54 20.37
N SER A 80 -15.04 -9.85 20.04
CA SER A 80 -15.83 -10.86 20.78
C SER A 80 -15.30 -12.29 20.66
N LEU A 81 -14.32 -12.54 19.80
CA LEU A 81 -13.68 -13.85 19.61
C LEU A 81 -12.28 -13.89 20.24
N GLY A 82 -11.88 -12.83 20.91
CA GLY A 82 -10.60 -12.68 21.57
C GLY A 82 -9.42 -12.38 20.66
N ASN A 83 -9.67 -11.91 19.43
CA ASN A 83 -8.60 -11.38 18.59
C ASN A 83 -8.32 -9.92 18.96
N VAL A 84 -7.05 -9.51 18.95
CA VAL A 84 -6.68 -8.11 19.22
C VAL A 84 -7.22 -7.20 18.12
N SER A 85 -8.21 -6.37 18.43
CA SER A 85 -8.86 -5.42 17.51
C SER A 85 -8.18 -4.05 17.49
N GLN A 86 -7.43 -3.69 18.54
CA GLN A 86 -6.68 -2.44 18.62
C GLN A 86 -5.43 -2.59 19.47
N THR A 87 -4.37 -1.88 19.10
CA THR A 87 -3.20 -1.63 19.95
C THR A 87 -2.91 -0.14 20.02
N THR A 88 -2.64 0.37 21.21
CA THR A 88 -2.18 1.75 21.44
C THR A 88 -0.78 1.71 22.02
N ASN A 89 0.19 2.31 21.34
CA ASN A 89 1.58 2.34 21.79
C ASN A 89 1.78 3.39 22.92
N PRO A 90 2.98 3.46 23.54
CA PRO A 90 3.27 4.45 24.60
C PRO A 90 3.18 5.91 24.16
N GLN A 91 3.29 6.19 22.86
CA GLN A 91 3.17 7.52 22.27
C GLN A 91 1.69 7.92 22.04
N GLY A 92 0.75 7.00 22.23
CA GLY A 92 -0.67 7.20 21.97
C GLY A 92 -1.08 6.88 20.53
N ASP A 93 -0.17 6.38 19.70
CA ASP A 93 -0.47 5.99 18.33
C ASP A 93 -1.30 4.71 18.33
N ILE A 94 -2.36 4.70 17.52
CA ILE A 94 -3.34 3.63 17.47
C ILE A 94 -3.16 2.82 16.18
N THR A 95 -3.09 1.49 16.31
CA THR A 95 -3.23 0.56 15.19
C THR A 95 -4.47 -0.28 15.41
N THR A 96 -5.34 -0.40 14.41
CA THR A 96 -6.55 -1.24 14.48
C THR A 96 -6.46 -2.43 13.54
N TYR A 97 -7.18 -3.49 13.88
CA TYR A 97 -7.15 -4.76 13.19
C TYR A 97 -8.56 -5.27 12.94
N GLY A 98 -8.83 -5.74 11.73
CA GLY A 98 -10.09 -6.39 11.37
C GLY A 98 -9.91 -7.89 11.21
N TYR A 99 -10.92 -8.67 11.63
CA TYR A 99 -11.00 -10.11 11.46
C TYR A 99 -12.43 -10.45 11.01
N GLN A 100 -12.68 -10.49 9.70
CA GLN A 100 -14.01 -10.74 9.14
C GLN A 100 -14.01 -11.90 8.15
N ASN A 101 -13.32 -13.00 8.48
CA ASN A 101 -13.36 -14.22 7.69
C ASN A 101 -14.31 -15.24 8.34
N PRO A 102 -15.47 -15.55 7.72
CA PRO A 102 -16.45 -16.46 8.30
C PRO A 102 -15.94 -17.90 8.49
N ALA A 103 -15.02 -18.35 7.64
CA ALA A 103 -14.45 -19.70 7.70
C ALA A 103 -13.26 -19.79 8.67
N TYR A 104 -12.54 -18.68 8.88
CA TYR A 104 -11.34 -18.61 9.70
C TYR A 104 -11.33 -17.31 10.52
N PRO A 105 -12.08 -17.23 11.63
CA PRO A 105 -12.33 -15.98 12.34
C PRO A 105 -11.10 -15.30 12.95
N SER A 106 -9.96 -15.98 13.03
CA SER A 106 -8.68 -15.41 13.50
C SER A 106 -7.77 -14.94 12.37
N LEU A 107 -8.20 -15.05 11.10
CA LEU A 107 -7.46 -14.47 9.98
C LEU A 107 -7.76 -12.97 9.88
N GLN A 108 -6.69 -12.18 9.98
CA GLN A 108 -6.73 -10.74 9.89
C GLN A 108 -7.10 -10.29 8.48
N THR A 109 -8.19 -9.54 8.33
CA THR A 109 -8.66 -8.98 7.06
C THR A 109 -8.20 -7.55 6.84
N SER A 110 -7.81 -6.83 7.90
CA SER A 110 -7.25 -5.48 7.76
C SER A 110 -6.31 -5.09 8.91
N VAL A 111 -5.41 -4.16 8.61
CA VAL A 111 -4.57 -3.41 9.57
C VAL A 111 -4.65 -1.95 9.17
N THR A 112 -5.06 -1.08 10.08
CA THR A 112 -5.01 0.38 9.88
C THR A 112 -3.96 0.95 10.83
N ASP A 113 -2.98 1.65 10.27
CA ASP A 113 -1.88 2.25 11.04
C ASP A 113 -2.29 3.61 11.64
N PRO A 114 -1.42 4.23 12.47
CA PRO A 114 -1.73 5.52 13.10
C PRO A 114 -1.87 6.71 12.16
N LEU A 115 -1.51 6.55 10.88
CA LEU A 115 -1.67 7.55 9.83
C LEU A 115 -2.93 7.28 8.99
N ASP A 116 -3.85 6.46 9.52
CA ASP A 116 -5.09 6.00 8.87
C ASP A 116 -4.86 5.24 7.56
N ARG A 117 -3.66 4.70 7.35
CA ARG A 117 -3.35 3.91 6.15
C ARG A 117 -3.75 2.47 6.40
N THR A 118 -4.60 1.95 5.53
CA THR A 118 -5.13 0.58 5.68
C THR A 118 -4.46 -0.41 4.71
N THR A 119 -3.98 -1.51 5.26
CA THR A 119 -3.64 -2.73 4.52
C THR A 119 -4.75 -3.75 4.70
N SER A 120 -5.28 -4.32 3.61
CA SER A 120 -6.34 -5.31 3.60
C SER A 120 -5.85 -6.67 3.09
N TYR A 121 -6.47 -7.74 3.56
CA TYR A 121 -6.17 -9.12 3.18
C TYR A 121 -7.45 -9.88 2.82
N THR A 122 -7.35 -10.77 1.85
CA THR A 122 -8.40 -11.75 1.55
C THR A 122 -7.80 -13.13 1.49
N TYR A 123 -8.63 -14.14 1.71
CA TYR A 123 -8.21 -15.53 1.80
C TYR A 123 -9.10 -16.41 0.93
N ASN A 124 -8.53 -17.48 0.40
CA ASN A 124 -9.29 -18.50 -0.30
C ASN A 124 -10.00 -19.43 0.68
N SER A 125 -10.75 -20.42 0.17
CA SER A 125 -11.52 -21.37 0.97
C SER A 125 -10.67 -22.26 1.88
N ASN A 126 -9.36 -22.37 1.62
CA ASN A 126 -8.41 -23.15 2.42
C ASN A 126 -7.72 -22.31 3.50
N GLY A 127 -8.03 -21.01 3.59
CA GLY A 127 -7.42 -20.08 4.54
C GLY A 127 -6.07 -19.50 4.07
N GLU A 128 -5.72 -19.69 2.80
CA GLU A 128 -4.47 -19.17 2.22
C GLU A 128 -4.70 -17.75 1.70
N MET A 129 -3.71 -16.87 1.85
CA MET A 129 -3.84 -15.46 1.48
C MET A 129 -4.00 -15.31 -0.04
N ALA A 130 -5.16 -14.88 -0.50
CA ALA A 130 -5.44 -14.67 -1.92
C ALA A 130 -5.00 -13.29 -2.39
N ASN A 131 -5.24 -12.25 -1.58
CA ASN A 131 -4.81 -10.89 -1.90
C ASN A 131 -4.29 -10.14 -0.67
N LYS A 132 -3.32 -9.25 -0.91
CA LYS A 132 -2.83 -8.24 0.03
C LYS A 132 -2.86 -6.88 -0.66
N ALA A 133 -3.66 -5.94 -0.16
CA ALA A 133 -3.74 -4.58 -0.68
C ALA A 133 -3.22 -3.60 0.37
N THR A 134 -2.21 -2.81 0.02
CA THR A 134 -1.82 -1.60 0.76
C THR A 134 -2.44 -0.38 0.07
N PRO A 135 -2.31 0.84 0.61
CA PRO A 135 -2.79 2.03 -0.09
C PRO A 135 -2.13 2.24 -1.46
N ILE A 136 -0.98 1.61 -1.70
CA ILE A 136 -0.14 1.87 -2.87
C ILE A 136 0.15 0.62 -3.71
N SER A 137 -0.35 -0.54 -3.31
CA SER A 137 -0.08 -1.79 -4.02
C SER A 137 -1.13 -2.84 -3.74
N GLN A 138 -1.37 -3.69 -4.72
CA GLN A 138 -2.18 -4.88 -4.62
C GLN A 138 -1.35 -6.06 -5.07
N GLN A 139 -1.27 -7.08 -4.23
CA GLN A 139 -0.63 -8.35 -4.52
C GLN A 139 -1.67 -9.45 -4.52
N SER A 140 -1.58 -10.35 -5.51
CA SER A 140 -2.41 -11.55 -5.62
C SER A 140 -1.53 -12.79 -5.60
N PHE A 141 -1.99 -13.85 -4.94
CA PHE A 141 -1.27 -15.10 -4.78
C PHE A 141 -2.11 -16.28 -5.27
N PHE A 142 -1.47 -17.24 -5.93
CA PHE A 142 -2.11 -18.41 -6.50
C PHE A 142 -1.39 -19.67 -6.01
N TYR A 143 -2.19 -20.63 -5.56
CA TYR A 143 -1.71 -21.86 -4.94
C TYR A 143 -2.17 -23.08 -5.74
N ASN A 144 -1.36 -24.13 -5.73
CA ASN A 144 -1.80 -25.44 -6.24
C ASN A 144 -2.64 -26.18 -5.18
N PRO A 145 -3.26 -27.33 -5.52
CA PRO A 145 -4.06 -28.10 -4.56
C PRO A 145 -3.31 -28.64 -3.33
N ALA A 146 -1.98 -28.68 -3.36
CA ALA A 146 -1.15 -29.05 -2.21
C ALA A 146 -0.84 -27.85 -1.28
N GLY A 147 -1.40 -26.68 -1.58
CA GLY A 147 -1.21 -25.44 -0.83
C GLY A 147 0.13 -24.75 -1.05
N GLN A 148 0.81 -25.06 -2.15
CA GLN A 148 2.09 -24.43 -2.50
C GLN A 148 1.84 -23.23 -3.40
N LEU A 149 2.50 -22.10 -3.09
CA LEU A 149 2.46 -20.90 -3.92
C LEU A 149 3.09 -21.22 -5.29
N VAL A 150 2.32 -21.06 -6.35
CA VAL A 150 2.76 -21.29 -7.74
C VAL A 150 2.91 -20.00 -8.54
N GLN A 151 2.20 -18.94 -8.16
CA GLN A 151 2.31 -17.63 -8.81
C GLN A 151 1.96 -16.51 -7.84
N SER A 152 2.61 -15.36 -8.00
CA SER A 152 2.21 -14.10 -7.40
C SER A 152 2.25 -12.99 -8.44
N SER A 153 1.34 -12.02 -8.34
CA SER A 153 1.32 -10.81 -9.15
C SER A 153 1.26 -9.59 -8.25
N THR A 154 1.97 -8.52 -8.61
CA THR A 154 1.99 -7.26 -7.87
C THR A 154 1.63 -6.12 -8.81
N MET A 155 0.53 -5.45 -8.53
CA MET A 155 0.18 -4.16 -9.09
C MET A 155 0.56 -3.10 -8.06
N SER A 156 1.60 -2.32 -8.30
CA SER A 156 1.86 -1.13 -7.50
C SER A 156 1.16 0.05 -8.16
N SER A 157 0.35 0.81 -7.42
CA SER A 157 0.18 2.21 -7.79
C SER A 157 1.52 2.88 -7.49
N SER A 158 2.24 3.30 -8.53
CA SER A 158 3.41 4.15 -8.38
C SER A 158 3.15 5.19 -7.29
N THR A 159 4.02 5.28 -6.28
CA THR A 159 3.97 6.27 -5.20
C THR A 159 4.39 7.67 -5.65
N SER A 160 4.15 8.06 -6.89
CA SER A 160 3.64 9.42 -7.00
C SER A 160 2.26 9.34 -6.38
N VAL A 161 1.94 10.21 -5.41
CA VAL A 161 0.54 10.71 -5.33
C VAL A 161 0.09 10.80 -6.78
N PRO A 162 -1.02 10.16 -7.24
CA PRO A 162 -1.55 10.50 -8.53
C PRO A 162 -1.82 11.98 -8.36
N LYS A 163 -0.86 12.78 -8.83
CA LYS A 163 -0.97 14.21 -8.89
C LYS A 163 -2.16 14.26 -9.79
N ILE A 164 -3.36 14.49 -9.23
CA ILE A 164 -4.54 14.88 -10.00
C ILE A 164 -3.93 15.76 -11.05
N PRO A 165 -3.93 15.41 -12.35
CA PRO A 165 -3.15 16.10 -13.33
C PRO A 165 -3.39 17.56 -13.04
N THR A 166 -2.36 18.24 -12.51
CA THR A 166 -2.60 19.60 -12.01
C THR A 166 -2.97 20.49 -13.17
N GLU A 167 -2.85 19.95 -14.37
CA GLU A 167 -3.14 20.48 -15.66
C GLU A 167 -4.02 19.46 -16.41
N LEU A 168 -5.21 19.87 -16.86
CA LEU A 168 -5.94 19.17 -17.93
C LEU A 168 -5.31 19.55 -19.26
N LEU A 169 -5.00 18.60 -20.13
CA LEU A 169 -4.59 18.91 -21.50
C LEU A 169 -5.83 19.00 -22.39
N VAL A 170 -6.00 20.13 -23.07
CA VAL A 170 -7.08 20.35 -24.04
C VAL A 170 -6.47 20.46 -25.42
N GLY A 171 -6.84 19.54 -26.32
CA GLY A 171 -6.43 19.60 -27.73
C GLY A 171 -7.18 20.69 -28.50
N ASP A 172 -6.44 21.42 -29.34
CA ASP A 172 -7.01 22.30 -30.36
C ASP A 172 -7.38 21.46 -31.59
N MET A 173 -8.63 21.03 -31.68
CA MET A 173 -9.12 20.21 -32.79
C MET A 173 -8.96 20.94 -34.13
N GLY A 174 -8.26 20.32 -35.09
CA GLY A 174 -7.87 20.95 -36.36
C GLY A 174 -6.59 21.80 -36.29
N GLY A 175 -5.96 21.93 -35.12
CA GLY A 175 -4.66 22.58 -34.91
C GLY A 175 -3.51 21.59 -34.69
N SER A 176 -2.42 22.05 -34.08
CA SER A 176 -1.22 21.24 -33.77
C SER A 176 -0.78 21.36 -32.30
N GLN A 177 -1.73 21.68 -31.41
CA GLN A 177 -1.42 22.10 -30.04
C GLN A 177 -2.33 21.44 -29.02
N VAL A 178 -1.76 21.15 -27.85
CA VAL A 178 -2.50 20.86 -26.62
C VAL A 178 -2.18 21.93 -25.60
N THR A 179 -3.17 22.37 -24.84
CA THR A 179 -3.00 23.42 -23.82
C THR A 179 -3.18 22.82 -22.43
N PRO A 180 -2.17 22.91 -21.54
CA PRO A 180 -2.34 22.55 -20.13
C PRO A 180 -3.22 23.58 -19.42
N VAL A 181 -4.17 23.13 -18.62
CA VAL A 181 -5.10 24.00 -17.88
C VAL A 181 -4.97 23.70 -16.39
N ASN A 182 -4.40 24.62 -15.63
CA ASN A 182 -4.14 24.37 -14.21
C ASN A 182 -5.46 24.27 -13.42
N LEU A 183 -5.70 23.14 -12.76
CA LEU A 183 -6.92 22.83 -12.00
C LEU A 183 -6.79 23.08 -10.49
N GLN A 184 -5.64 23.52 -9.99
CA GLN A 184 -5.40 23.75 -8.56
C GLN A 184 -5.87 25.12 -8.07
N SER A 185 -6.21 26.06 -8.96
CA SER A 185 -6.81 27.34 -8.60
C SER A 185 -8.34 27.25 -8.66
N SER A 186 -9.02 28.02 -7.82
CA SER A 186 -10.48 28.23 -7.92
C SER A 186 -10.93 28.94 -9.21
N SER A 187 -9.98 29.28 -10.08
CA SER A 187 -10.17 29.87 -11.41
C SER A 187 -9.15 29.25 -12.36
N PRO A 188 -9.49 28.17 -13.08
CA PRO A 188 -8.56 27.50 -13.99
C PRO A 188 -8.05 28.46 -15.06
N THR A 189 -6.74 28.50 -15.28
CA THR A 189 -6.12 29.34 -16.31
C THR A 189 -5.36 28.46 -17.31
N PRO A 190 -5.50 28.71 -18.63
CA PRO A 190 -4.67 28.07 -19.63
C PRO A 190 -3.20 28.43 -19.43
N GLY A 191 -2.34 27.42 -19.43
CA GLY A 191 -0.90 27.55 -19.52
C GLY A 191 -0.44 27.76 -20.97
N PRO A 192 0.88 27.84 -21.19
CA PRO A 192 1.43 27.97 -22.54
C PRO A 192 1.12 26.71 -23.37
N PRO A 193 0.68 26.86 -24.64
CA PRO A 193 0.42 25.73 -25.52
C PRO A 193 1.67 24.87 -25.77
N ILE A 194 1.46 23.56 -25.86
CA ILE A 194 2.46 22.54 -26.19
C ILE A 194 2.25 22.11 -27.64
N GLN A 195 3.29 22.22 -28.46
CA GLN A 195 3.25 21.76 -29.86
C GLN A 195 3.29 20.24 -29.89
N VAL A 196 2.31 19.61 -30.54
CA VAL A 196 2.18 18.17 -30.75
C VAL A 196 2.02 17.87 -32.25
N GLY A 197 1.58 16.66 -32.60
CA GLY A 197 1.21 16.33 -33.98
C GLY A 197 -0.07 17.06 -34.44
N GLN A 198 -0.37 16.92 -35.73
CA GLN A 198 -1.52 17.58 -36.35
C GLN A 198 -2.83 16.91 -35.98
N ASP A 199 -3.83 17.74 -35.71
CA ASP A 199 -5.19 17.35 -35.37
C ASP A 199 -5.25 16.39 -34.16
N PRO A 200 -4.92 16.90 -32.95
CA PRO A 200 -4.99 16.11 -31.73
C PRO A 200 -6.44 15.76 -31.41
N VAL A 201 -6.73 14.46 -31.25
CA VAL A 201 -8.10 13.94 -31.09
C VAL A 201 -8.36 13.19 -29.80
N ASP A 202 -7.32 12.69 -29.15
CA ASP A 202 -7.44 12.02 -27.86
C ASP A 202 -6.18 12.21 -27.01
N ILE A 203 -6.34 12.23 -25.69
CA ILE A 203 -5.26 12.41 -24.74
C ILE A 203 -5.49 11.47 -23.55
N ILE A 204 -4.50 10.64 -23.25
CA ILE A 204 -4.47 9.84 -22.03
C ILE A 204 -3.19 10.11 -21.23
N VAL A 205 -3.29 10.12 -19.91
CA VAL A 205 -2.16 10.33 -19.01
C VAL A 205 -1.83 9.02 -18.32
N SER A 206 -0.53 8.72 -18.19
CA SER A 206 -0.02 7.60 -17.43
C SER A 206 -0.54 7.64 -15.98
N SER A 207 -0.68 6.47 -15.36
CA SER A 207 -1.20 6.36 -13.99
C SER A 207 -0.36 7.10 -12.95
N ASP A 208 0.93 7.30 -13.22
CA ASP A 208 1.84 8.08 -12.37
C ASP A 208 1.75 9.60 -12.60
N GLY A 209 0.99 10.02 -13.62
CA GLY A 209 0.74 11.40 -13.99
C GLY A 209 1.87 12.09 -14.74
N ARG A 210 2.97 11.40 -15.09
CA ARG A 210 4.20 12.02 -15.62
C ARG A 210 4.27 12.09 -17.14
N THR A 211 3.51 11.25 -17.82
CA THR A 211 3.53 11.15 -19.28
C THR A 211 2.11 11.28 -19.82
N ALA A 212 1.90 12.17 -20.78
CA ALA A 212 0.67 12.21 -21.56
C ALA A 212 0.95 11.71 -22.98
N TYR A 213 0.06 10.87 -23.49
CA TYR A 213 0.04 10.39 -24.86
C TYR A 213 -1.07 11.12 -25.59
N VAL A 214 -0.72 11.83 -26.66
CA VAL A 214 -1.64 12.62 -27.47
C VAL A 214 -1.75 11.99 -28.85
N ALA A 215 -2.93 11.49 -29.21
CA ALA A 215 -3.19 10.92 -30.52
C ALA A 215 -3.44 12.03 -31.55
N ASN A 216 -2.72 11.99 -32.66
CA ASN A 216 -2.76 12.99 -33.73
C ASN A 216 -3.13 12.32 -35.05
N ASN A 217 -4.20 12.77 -35.69
CA ASN A 217 -4.71 12.18 -36.94
C ASN A 217 -3.89 12.52 -38.20
N GLY A 218 -2.95 13.46 -38.11
CA GLY A 218 -1.90 13.65 -39.11
C GLY A 218 -2.31 14.20 -40.47
N GLN A 219 -3.62 14.39 -40.76
CA GLN A 219 -4.17 15.04 -41.96
C GLN A 219 -3.36 14.74 -43.26
N GLY A 220 -3.17 13.47 -43.60
CA GLY A 220 -2.46 13.01 -44.81
C GLY A 220 -0.94 12.81 -44.69
N GLY A 221 -0.33 13.16 -43.55
CA GLY A 221 1.09 12.96 -43.23
C GLY A 221 1.39 11.76 -42.33
N GLY A 222 0.35 11.04 -41.89
CA GLY A 222 0.44 9.88 -41.01
C GLY A 222 0.01 10.15 -39.57
N SER A 223 -0.70 9.19 -39.00
CA SER A 223 -1.19 9.18 -37.62
C SER A 223 -0.03 8.97 -36.67
N THR A 224 0.04 9.78 -35.62
CA THR A 224 1.11 9.69 -34.62
C THR A 224 0.56 9.76 -33.21
N VAL A 225 1.38 9.36 -32.24
CA VAL A 225 1.17 9.66 -30.82
C VAL A 225 2.32 10.51 -30.32
N SER A 226 2.06 11.74 -29.90
CA SER A 226 3.06 12.57 -29.21
C SER A 226 3.15 12.17 -27.74
N ILE A 227 4.38 12.04 -27.24
CA ILE A 227 4.68 11.72 -25.84
C ILE A 227 5.08 13.01 -25.15
N VAL A 228 4.34 13.43 -24.13
CA VAL A 228 4.54 14.69 -23.42
C VAL A 228 4.94 14.41 -21.98
N ASN A 229 6.06 14.98 -21.53
CA ASN A 229 6.39 15.04 -20.12
C ASN A 229 5.55 16.15 -19.46
N THR A 230 4.64 15.77 -18.57
CA THR A 230 3.67 16.68 -17.93
C THR A 230 4.28 17.56 -16.83
N GLN A 231 5.52 17.30 -16.43
CA GLN A 231 6.23 18.12 -15.45
C GLN A 231 6.98 19.26 -16.12
N THR A 232 7.52 19.02 -17.32
CA THR A 232 8.27 20.00 -18.09
C THR A 232 7.44 20.64 -19.19
N ASN A 233 6.25 20.10 -19.50
CA ASN A 233 5.41 20.48 -20.63
C ASN A 233 6.15 20.45 -21.96
N GLN A 234 6.98 19.40 -22.14
CA GLN A 234 7.77 19.17 -23.34
C GLN A 234 7.39 17.85 -24.00
N VAL A 235 7.32 17.84 -25.33
CA VAL A 235 7.25 16.61 -26.10
C VAL A 235 8.62 15.91 -26.03
N THR A 236 8.64 14.68 -25.53
CA THR A 236 9.84 13.86 -25.38
C THR A 236 9.99 12.81 -26.47
N GLY A 237 8.92 12.54 -27.22
CA GLY A 237 8.93 11.56 -28.30
C GLY A 237 7.69 11.64 -29.17
N THR A 238 7.74 10.97 -30.31
CA THR A 238 6.60 10.79 -31.20
C THR A 238 6.66 9.37 -31.76
N ILE A 239 5.53 8.68 -31.68
CA ILE A 239 5.38 7.31 -32.16
C ILE A 239 4.59 7.38 -33.47
N ASP A 240 5.15 6.82 -34.53
CA ASP A 240 4.45 6.67 -35.79
C ASP A 240 3.49 5.47 -35.71
N ILE A 241 2.20 5.72 -35.95
CA ILE A 241 1.15 4.69 -35.95
C ILE A 241 0.80 4.26 -37.38
N GLY A 242 1.33 4.97 -38.37
CA GLY A 242 1.21 4.64 -39.79
C GLY A 242 0.58 5.77 -40.60
N THR A 243 0.54 5.59 -41.92
CA THR A 243 -0.05 6.58 -42.82
C THR A 243 -1.57 6.49 -42.83
N SER A 244 -2.26 7.58 -42.53
CA SER A 244 -3.70 7.72 -42.79
C SER A 244 -3.92 8.63 -44.00
N THR A 245 -4.63 8.12 -45.00
CA THR A 245 -4.92 8.86 -46.25
C THR A 245 -6.29 9.54 -46.25
N ALA A 246 -7.06 9.41 -45.17
CA ALA A 246 -8.41 9.98 -45.07
C ALA A 246 -8.71 10.39 -43.61
N PRO A 247 -9.72 11.24 -43.38
CA PRO A 247 -10.16 11.55 -42.02
C PRO A 247 -10.73 10.29 -41.34
N GLY A 248 -10.18 9.95 -40.18
CA GLY A 248 -10.63 8.90 -39.27
C GLY A 248 -10.31 9.30 -37.83
N GLY A 249 -10.86 8.62 -36.83
CA GLY A 249 -10.56 8.87 -35.42
C GLY A 249 -9.53 7.91 -34.87
N LEU A 250 -8.60 8.43 -34.08
CA LEU A 250 -7.78 7.65 -33.16
C LEU A 250 -8.41 7.63 -31.77
N ALA A 251 -8.25 6.51 -31.08
CA ALA A 251 -8.61 6.38 -29.67
C ALA A 251 -7.47 5.70 -28.90
N LEU A 252 -7.21 6.17 -27.69
CA LEU A 252 -6.16 5.67 -26.82
C LEU A 252 -6.73 4.89 -25.65
N ALA A 253 -6.07 3.78 -25.30
CA ALA A 253 -6.30 3.08 -24.05
C ALA A 253 -4.98 2.58 -23.48
N LEU A 254 -4.74 2.78 -22.18
CA LEU A 254 -3.59 2.22 -21.47
C LEU A 254 -3.96 0.90 -20.81
N SER A 255 -3.05 -0.07 -20.84
CA SER A 255 -3.18 -1.27 -20.02
C SER A 255 -3.19 -0.92 -18.53
N PRO A 256 -3.85 -1.72 -17.67
CA PRO A 256 -3.90 -1.44 -16.23
C PRO A 256 -2.52 -1.38 -15.56
N ASN A 257 -1.54 -2.14 -16.07
CA ASN A 257 -0.16 -2.10 -15.60
C ASN A 257 0.67 -0.97 -16.23
N GLY A 258 0.11 -0.20 -17.16
CA GLY A 258 0.76 0.92 -17.84
C GLY A 258 1.83 0.54 -18.86
N GLU A 259 2.11 -0.74 -19.08
CA GLU A 259 3.19 -1.21 -19.97
C GLU A 259 2.84 -1.12 -21.46
N ASN A 260 1.55 -1.10 -21.81
CA ASN A 260 1.07 -1.07 -23.18
C ASN A 260 0.08 0.06 -23.41
N LEU A 261 0.29 0.82 -24.47
CA LEU A 261 -0.68 1.76 -25.03
C LEU A 261 -1.32 1.10 -26.27
N TYR A 262 -2.64 1.04 -26.28
CA TYR A 262 -3.42 0.60 -27.42
C TYR A 262 -3.90 1.83 -28.18
N VAL A 263 -3.60 1.86 -29.47
CA VAL A 263 -4.02 2.92 -30.39
C VAL A 263 -4.98 2.31 -31.39
N GLY A 264 -6.28 2.57 -31.18
CA GLY A 264 -7.32 2.17 -32.12
C GLY A 264 -7.37 3.16 -33.28
N ASP A 265 -7.24 2.66 -34.50
CA ASP A 265 -7.38 3.42 -35.74
C ASP A 265 -8.65 2.98 -36.46
N THR A 266 -9.66 3.84 -36.41
CA THR A 266 -10.96 3.56 -37.04
C THR A 266 -10.91 3.58 -38.57
N HIS A 267 -9.91 4.22 -39.17
CA HIS A 267 -9.76 4.26 -40.62
C HIS A 267 -9.10 2.99 -41.15
N ASN A 268 -7.99 2.61 -40.52
CA ASN A 268 -7.24 1.41 -40.90
C ASN A 268 -7.89 0.12 -40.36
N ALA A 269 -8.88 0.25 -39.47
CA ALA A 269 -9.54 -0.86 -38.79
C ALA A 269 -8.54 -1.73 -38.01
N THR A 270 -7.54 -1.08 -37.39
CA THR A 270 -6.45 -1.74 -36.67
C THR A 270 -6.36 -1.26 -35.23
N VAL A 271 -5.73 -2.07 -34.38
CA VAL A 271 -5.23 -1.65 -33.07
C VAL A 271 -3.72 -1.86 -33.03
N SER A 272 -2.97 -0.77 -32.91
CA SER A 272 -1.53 -0.83 -32.64
C SER A 272 -1.28 -0.94 -31.14
N VAL A 273 -0.46 -1.91 -30.75
CA VAL A 273 0.04 -2.07 -29.39
C VAL A 273 1.42 -1.46 -29.33
N VAL A 274 1.58 -0.45 -28.47
CA VAL A 274 2.84 0.27 -28.24
C VAL A 274 3.35 -0.09 -26.85
N SER A 275 4.62 -0.49 -26.76
CA SER A 275 5.31 -0.64 -25.46
C SER A 275 5.66 0.75 -24.92
N THR A 276 5.16 1.08 -23.74
CA THR A 276 5.41 2.39 -23.08
C THR A 276 6.79 2.49 -22.46
N THR A 277 7.52 1.37 -22.38
CA THR A 277 8.91 1.35 -21.88
C THR A 277 9.92 1.65 -22.99
N THR A 278 9.57 1.32 -24.22
CA THR A 278 10.45 1.49 -25.40
C THR A 278 9.93 2.54 -26.37
N ASP A 279 8.70 3.02 -26.18
CA ASP A 279 7.99 3.95 -27.06
C ASP A 279 7.95 3.47 -28.52
N THR A 280 7.71 2.17 -28.72
CA THR A 280 7.67 1.54 -30.03
C THR A 280 6.45 0.66 -30.22
N VAL A 281 5.93 0.62 -31.45
CA VAL A 281 4.87 -0.32 -31.86
C VAL A 281 5.45 -1.74 -31.82
N VAL A 282 4.85 -2.62 -31.02
CA VAL A 282 5.26 -4.03 -30.87
C VAL A 282 4.34 -4.98 -31.63
N ALA A 283 3.11 -4.56 -31.92
CA ALA A 283 2.16 -5.31 -32.73
C ALA A 283 1.12 -4.38 -33.37
N THR A 284 0.56 -4.78 -34.50
CA THR A 284 -0.66 -4.20 -35.07
C THR A 284 -1.60 -5.35 -35.39
N ILE A 285 -2.81 -5.29 -34.86
CA ILE A 285 -3.85 -6.33 -34.96
C ILE A 285 -5.01 -5.80 -35.78
#